data_AF-A0A268R5M3-F1
#
_entry.id   AF-A0A268R5M3-F1
#
_cell.length_a   1.000
_cell.length_b   1.000
_cell.length_c   1.000
_cell.angle_alpha   90.00
_cell.angle_beta   90.00
_cell.angle_gamma   90.00
#
_symmetry.space_group_name_H-M   'P 1'
#
loop_
_entity.id
_entity.type
_entity.pdbx_description
1 polymer ?
#
loop_
_entity_poly.entity_id
_entity_poly.type
_entity_poly.pdbx_seq_one_letter_code
_entity_poly.pdbx_strand_id
1 'polypeptide(L)'
;PFQNENIRKAFAMAVDQKQIVDFVTKNGEKPAYGFVSYGFKDADGKDFRETAGDLVQTNIEEAKSLLKKGMEEEGYETLPEVTLTY
;
A
#
# COMPACT_ATOMS: atom_id res chain seq x y z
N PRO A 1 9.44 9.43 -10.12
CA PRO A 1 9.47 9.73 -8.68
C PRO A 1 9.57 8.51 -7.73
N PHE A 2 9.37 7.27 -8.19
CA PHE A 2 9.31 6.09 -7.31
C PHE A 2 10.67 5.54 -6.81
N GLN A 3 11.79 6.20 -7.15
CA GLN A 3 13.09 5.86 -6.56
C GLN A 3 13.10 6.17 -5.04
N ASN A 4 12.37 7.20 -4.62
CA ASN A 4 12.23 7.58 -3.22
C ASN A 4 11.30 6.62 -2.46
N GLU A 5 11.76 6.12 -1.31
CA GLU A 5 10.98 5.18 -0.48
C GLU A 5 9.72 5.82 0.12
N ASN A 6 9.78 7.07 0.56
CA ASN A 6 8.65 7.77 1.13
C ASN A 6 7.57 8.01 0.07
N ILE A 7 7.95 8.34 -1.17
CA ILE A 7 7.00 8.45 -2.28
C ILE A 7 6.33 7.09 -2.55
N ARG A 8 7.07 5.97 -2.57
CA ARG A 8 6.45 4.64 -2.75
C ARG A 8 5.47 4.30 -1.63
N LYS A 9 5.85 4.55 -0.37
CA LYS A 9 5.00 4.30 0.81
C LYS A 9 3.74 5.18 0.78
N ALA A 10 3.87 6.45 0.41
CA ALA A 10 2.74 7.36 0.27
C ALA A 10 1.69 6.84 -0.71
N PHE A 11 2.12 6.38 -1.89
CA PHE A 11 1.20 5.79 -2.87
C PHE A 11 0.56 4.50 -2.34
N ALA A 12 1.33 3.64 -1.67
CA ALA A 12 0.80 2.40 -1.10
C ALA A 12 -0.27 2.65 -0.02
N MET A 13 -0.07 3.66 0.84
CA MET A 13 -1.00 4.04 1.91
C MET A 13 -2.20 4.87 1.42
N ALA A 14 -2.13 5.45 0.21
CA ALA A 14 -3.23 6.22 -0.37
C ALA A 14 -4.33 5.34 -0.98
N VAL A 15 -4.06 4.05 -1.20
CA VAL A 15 -5.00 3.10 -1.79
C VAL A 15 -5.83 2.43 -0.69
N ASP A 16 -7.15 2.48 -0.83
CA ASP A 16 -8.09 1.79 0.06
C ASP A 16 -8.48 0.41 -0.48
N GLN A 17 -7.78 -0.62 0.02
CA GLN A 17 -8.00 -2.00 -0.41
C GLN A 17 -9.39 -2.51 0.01
N LYS A 18 -9.94 -2.00 1.13
CA LYS A 18 -11.27 -2.39 1.58
C LYS A 18 -12.34 -1.84 0.64
N GLN A 19 -12.23 -0.57 0.26
CA GLN A 19 -13.16 0.01 -0.72
C GLN A 19 -13.09 -0.69 -2.08
N ILE A 20 -11.89 -1.11 -2.51
CA ILE A 20 -11.75 -1.86 -3.77
C ILE A 20 -12.55 -3.17 -3.71
N VAL A 21 -12.40 -3.98 -2.65
CA VAL A 21 -13.09 -5.26 -2.57
C VAL A 21 -14.60 -5.11 -2.35
N ASP A 22 -15.02 -4.11 -1.56
CA ASP A 22 -16.42 -3.89 -1.22
C ASP A 22 -17.23 -3.24 -2.36
N PHE A 23 -16.59 -2.36 -3.14
CA PHE A 23 -17.31 -1.48 -4.08
C PHE A 23 -16.87 -1.59 -5.53
N VAL A 24 -15.67 -2.13 -5.82
CA VAL A 24 -15.16 -2.27 -7.20
C VAL A 24 -15.27 -3.71 -7.68
N THR A 25 -14.61 -4.66 -7.01
CA THR A 25 -14.59 -6.07 -7.45
C THR A 25 -15.84 -6.82 -7.02
N LYS A 26 -16.28 -6.64 -5.77
CA LYS A 26 -17.49 -7.24 -5.19
C LYS A 26 -17.57 -8.77 -5.29
N ASN A 27 -16.44 -9.49 -5.32
CA ASN A 27 -16.44 -10.96 -5.37
C ASN A 27 -16.16 -11.60 -4.00
N GLY A 28 -16.25 -10.84 -2.91
CA GLY A 28 -16.00 -11.37 -1.56
C GLY A 28 -14.52 -11.64 -1.29
N GLU A 29 -13.61 -11.00 -2.03
CA GLU A 29 -12.19 -11.04 -1.71
C GLU A 29 -11.91 -10.38 -0.35
N LYS A 30 -10.86 -10.84 0.32
CA LYS A 30 -10.35 -10.15 1.52
C LYS A 30 -9.41 -9.00 1.09
N PRO A 31 -9.45 -7.84 1.76
CA PRO A 31 -8.49 -6.76 1.50
C PRO A 31 -7.05 -7.25 1.66
N ALA A 32 -6.16 -6.87 0.74
CA ALA A 32 -4.77 -7.30 0.76
C ALA A 32 -3.88 -6.26 1.46
N TYR A 33 -3.49 -6.54 2.70
CA TYR A 33 -2.56 -5.69 3.48
C TYR A 33 -1.12 -6.23 3.50
N GLY A 34 -0.83 -7.21 2.65
CA GLY A 34 0.46 -7.85 2.50
C GLY A 34 0.55 -8.60 1.18
N PHE A 35 1.78 -8.98 0.80
CA PHE A 35 2.03 -9.64 -0.48
C PHE A 35 1.67 -11.14 -0.49
N VAL A 36 1.95 -11.84 0.61
CA VAL A 36 1.56 -13.25 0.76
C VAL A 36 0.05 -13.32 0.99
N SER A 37 -0.65 -14.20 0.28
CA SER A 37 -2.09 -14.34 0.45
C SER A 37 -2.46 -15.03 1.77
N TYR A 38 -3.67 -14.78 2.25
CA TYR A 38 -4.26 -15.57 3.34
C TYR A 38 -4.29 -17.07 3.01
N GLY A 39 -4.21 -17.91 4.03
CA GLY A 39 -4.25 -19.37 3.93
C GLY A 39 -2.89 -20.05 3.75
N PHE A 40 -1.81 -19.29 3.53
CA PHE A 40 -0.46 -19.84 3.50
C PHE A 40 0.04 -20.08 4.92
N LYS A 41 0.58 -21.28 5.16
CA LYS A 41 1.13 -21.63 6.47
C LYS A 41 2.56 -21.12 6.62
N ASP A 42 2.90 -20.62 7.79
CA ASP A 42 4.27 -20.35 8.21
C ASP A 42 4.97 -21.65 8.68
N ALA A 43 6.22 -21.51 9.14
CA ALA A 43 7.02 -22.62 9.63
C ALA A 43 6.44 -23.31 10.88
N ASP A 44 5.62 -22.60 11.66
CA ASP A 44 4.95 -23.11 12.86
C ASP A 44 3.55 -23.68 12.54
N GLY A 45 3.15 -23.67 11.27
CA GLY A 45 1.88 -24.19 10.78
C GLY A 45 0.68 -23.25 10.99
N LYS A 46 0.90 -22.02 11.45
CA LYS A 46 -0.12 -20.96 11.57
C LYS A 46 -0.30 -20.24 10.24
N ASP A 47 -1.39 -19.50 10.08
CA ASP A 47 -1.53 -18.62 8.92
C ASP A 47 -0.45 -17.53 8.96
N PHE A 48 0.34 -17.43 7.90
CA PHE A 48 1.42 -16.46 7.79
C PHE A 48 0.95 -15.02 7.99
N ARG A 49 -0.28 -14.69 7.57
CA ARG A 49 -0.85 -13.34 7.75
C ARG A 49 -1.25 -13.03 9.18
N GLU A 50 -1.65 -14.04 9.96
CA GLU A 50 -1.90 -13.86 11.40
C GLU A 50 -0.60 -13.55 12.14
N THR A 51 0.50 -14.22 11.77
CA THR A 51 1.82 -14.01 12.36
C THR A 51 2.48 -12.70 11.88
N ALA A 52 2.42 -12.40 10.58
CA ALA A 52 3.08 -11.24 9.99
C ALA A 52 2.33 -9.92 10.21
N GLY A 53 1.01 -9.97 10.43
CA GLY A 53 0.17 -8.78 10.59
C GLY A 53 0.09 -7.92 9.33
N ASP A 54 -0.65 -6.82 9.41
CA ASP A 54 -0.86 -5.90 8.28
C ASP A 54 0.36 -5.01 8.04
N LEU A 55 0.93 -5.10 6.84
CA LEU A 55 2.19 -4.44 6.48
C LEU A 55 1.95 -3.09 5.81
N VAL A 56 0.84 -2.97 5.09
CA VAL A 56 0.41 -1.72 4.46
C VAL A 56 -1.09 -1.59 4.71
N GLN A 57 -1.48 -0.51 5.36
CA GLN A 57 -2.88 -0.12 5.54
C GLN A 57 -3.08 1.28 4.99
N THR A 58 -4.32 1.58 4.63
CA THR A 58 -4.70 2.91 4.15
C THR A 58 -4.61 3.93 5.27
N ASN A 59 -3.80 4.96 5.05
CA ASN A 59 -3.70 6.10 5.94
C ASN A 59 -3.46 7.36 5.12
N ILE A 60 -4.53 8.12 4.85
CA ILE A 60 -4.47 9.29 3.98
C ILE A 60 -3.63 10.42 4.58
N GLU A 61 -3.66 10.59 5.90
CA GLU A 61 -2.88 11.64 6.58
C GLU A 61 -1.39 11.35 6.50
N GLU A 62 -1.01 10.10 6.81
CA GLU A 62 0.38 9.65 6.73
C GLU A 62 0.88 9.61 5.28
N ALA A 63 0.05 9.17 4.33
CA ALA A 63 0.38 9.19 2.91
C ALA A 63 0.75 10.60 2.43
N LYS A 64 -0.04 11.62 2.80
CA LYS A 64 0.27 13.02 2.46
C LYS A 64 1.57 13.50 3.10
N SER A 65 1.80 13.13 4.37
CA SER A 65 3.04 13.46 5.09
C SER A 65 4.27 12.85 4.41
N LEU A 66 4.20 11.57 4.07
CA LEU A 66 5.27 10.84 3.39
C LEU A 66 5.52 11.35 1.96
N LEU A 67 4.46 11.71 1.23
CA LEU A 67 4.60 12.28 -0.10
C LEU A 67 5.36 13.61 -0.04
N LYS A 68 4.97 14.50 0.88
CA LYS A 68 5.65 15.77 1.10
C LYS A 68 7.12 15.56 1.45
N LYS A 69 7.40 14.68 2.41
CA LYS A 69 8.77 14.34 2.80
C LYS A 69 9.60 13.81 1.63
N GLY A 70 9.04 12.88 0.86
CA GLY A 70 9.73 12.30 -0.30
C GLY A 70 9.95 13.31 -1.43
N MET A 71 9.03 14.25 -1.63
CA MET A 71 9.22 15.35 -2.59
C MET A 71 10.32 16.31 -2.15
N GLU A 72 10.40 16.65 -0.86
CA GLU A 72 11.47 17.48 -0.31
C GLU A 72 12.85 16.82 -0.46
N GLU A 73 12.95 15.52 -0.18
CA GLU A 73 14.19 14.73 -0.34
C GLU A 73 14.70 14.69 -1.78
N GLU A 74 13.78 14.64 -2.75
CA GLU A 74 14.11 14.58 -4.18
C GLU A 74 14.19 15.99 -4.83
N GLY A 75 13.93 17.06 -4.07
CA GLY A 75 13.94 18.43 -4.58
C GLY A 75 12.80 18.75 -5.54
N TYR A 76 11.65 18.09 -5.41
CA TYR A 76 10.48 18.31 -6.24
C TYR A 76 9.57 19.39 -5.65
N GLU A 77 9.41 20.52 -6.35
CA GLU A 77 8.36 21.49 -6.00
C GLU A 77 6.96 20.99 -6.40
N THR A 78 6.89 20.24 -7.50
CA THR A 78 5.68 19.58 -7.99
C THR A 78 5.98 18.12 -8.24
N LEU A 79 5.02 17.25 -7.94
CA LEU A 79 5.20 15.82 -8.17
C LEU A 79 5.38 15.60 -9.70
N PRO A 80 6.44 14.91 -10.14
CA PRO A 80 6.62 14.59 -11.56
C PRO A 80 5.42 13.82 -12.10
N GLU A 81 5.15 13.95 -13.40
CA GLU A 81 4.05 13.25 -14.06
C GLU A 81 4.14 11.73 -13.83
N VAL A 82 3.01 11.13 -13.44
CA VAL A 82 2.88 9.70 -13.20
C VAL A 82 1.88 9.14 -14.20
N THR A 83 2.33 8.21 -15.03
CA THR A 83 1.46 7.48 -15.98
C THR A 83 1.10 6.12 -15.39
N LEU A 84 -0.19 5.85 -15.27
CA LEU A 84 -0.70 4.50 -14.98
C LEU A 84 -0.95 3.78 -16.33
N THR A 85 -0.29 2.66 -16.54
CA THR A 85 -0.44 1.83 -17.75
C THR A 85 -1.14 0.51 -17.40
N TYR A 86 -1.85 -0.07 -18.37
CA TYR A 86 -2.62 -1.31 -18.25
C TYR A 86 -2.09 -2.38 -19.19
#